data_AF-A0A3S0HQK5-F1
#
_entry.id   AF-A0A3S0HQK5-F1
#
_cell.length_a   1.000
_cell.length_b   1.000
_cell.length_c   1.000
_cell.angle_alpha   90.00
_cell.angle_beta   90.00
_cell.angle_gamma   90.00
#
_symmetry.space_group_name_H-M   'P 1'
#
loop_
_entity.id
_entity.type
_entity.pdbx_description
1 polymer ?
#
loop_
_entity_poly.entity_id
_entity_poly.type
_entity_poly.pdbx_seq_one_letter_code
_entity_poly.pdbx_strand_id
1 'polypeptide(L)'
;MLRRRTLTASRLSEHVAALAASTLPVRSEGEPLFRVAWHARVFSLIVSLVKDGRIPWTSFQKRLVGHIAANQPESGCLNAEEIDLHYFDCWLEAAHETLVAEGFITDKDVDEQVERIHETVEAVRTEQLTRKNGRDPLAVDLQD
;
A
#
# COMPACT_ATOMS: atom_id res chain seq x y z
N MET A 1 36.49 -29.92 5.49
CA MET A 1 35.41 -29.58 6.44
C MET A 1 35.75 -28.26 7.10
N LEU A 2 35.01 -27.18 6.83
CA LEU A 2 35.19 -25.90 7.52
C LEU A 2 33.82 -25.22 7.71
N ARG A 3 33.11 -25.54 8.81
CA ARG A 3 31.92 -24.78 9.24
C ARG A 3 32.42 -23.47 9.87
N ARG A 4 32.46 -22.40 9.10
CA ARG A 4 32.71 -21.03 9.61
C ARG A 4 31.53 -20.59 10.50
N ARG A 5 31.88 -20.03 11.65
CA ARG A 5 30.98 -19.44 12.67
C ARG A 5 30.07 -18.35 12.08
N THR A 6 28.76 -18.55 12.10
CA THR A 6 27.72 -17.52 11.83
C THR A 6 26.75 -17.31 13.01
N LEU A 7 27.09 -17.82 14.21
CA LEU A 7 26.20 -17.85 15.38
C LEU A 7 25.80 -16.49 15.97
N THR A 8 26.60 -15.42 15.76
CA THR A 8 26.35 -14.11 16.39
C THR A 8 25.19 -13.35 15.74
N ALA A 9 25.09 -13.36 14.41
CA ALA A 9 24.00 -12.72 13.69
C ALA A 9 22.66 -13.45 13.90
N SER A 10 22.69 -14.78 13.99
CA SER A 10 21.50 -15.60 14.29
C SER A 10 20.92 -15.28 15.67
N ARG A 11 21.77 -15.21 16.71
CA ARG A 11 21.33 -14.88 18.08
C ARG A 11 20.78 -13.47 18.22
N LEU A 12 21.34 -12.51 17.47
CA LEU A 12 20.81 -11.14 17.40
C LEU A 12 19.44 -11.11 16.72
N SER A 13 19.27 -11.84 15.62
CA SER A 13 17.98 -11.98 14.93
C SER A 13 16.92 -12.63 15.84
N GLU A 14 17.29 -13.65 16.61
CA GLU A 14 16.40 -14.31 17.58
C GLU A 14 15.99 -13.38 18.73
N HIS A 15 16.94 -12.58 19.26
CA HIS A 15 16.62 -11.59 20.29
C HIS A 15 15.70 -10.49 19.77
N VAL A 16 15.95 -9.99 18.56
CA VAL A 16 15.08 -8.98 17.92
C VAL A 16 13.68 -9.55 17.67
N ALA A 17 13.58 -10.80 17.21
CA ALA A 17 12.29 -11.46 17.04
C ALA A 17 11.54 -11.68 18.37
N ALA A 18 12.26 -12.07 19.42
CA ALA A 18 11.69 -12.25 20.76
C ALA A 18 11.20 -10.92 21.36
N LEU A 19 11.98 -9.84 21.20
CA LEU A 19 11.58 -8.49 21.61
C LEU A 19 10.38 -7.97 20.80
N ALA A 20 10.35 -8.22 19.49
CA ALA A 20 9.19 -7.86 18.67
C ALA A 20 7.93 -8.61 19.13
N ALA A 21 8.04 -9.91 19.41
CA ALA A 21 6.93 -10.72 19.90
C ALA A 21 6.41 -10.29 21.29
N SER A 22 7.27 -9.73 22.15
CA SER A 22 6.85 -9.27 23.48
C SER A 22 6.26 -7.85 23.49
N THR A 23 6.49 -7.06 22.44
CA THR A 23 6.19 -5.62 22.45
C THR A 23 5.11 -5.24 21.44
N LEU A 24 4.94 -6.04 20.38
CA LEU A 24 3.89 -5.83 19.40
C LEU A 24 2.58 -6.49 19.86
N PRO A 25 1.42 -5.86 19.62
CA PRO A 25 0.14 -6.50 19.87
C PRO A 25 0.06 -7.83 19.12
N VAL A 26 -0.45 -8.87 19.79
CA VAL A 26 -0.74 -10.15 19.14
C VAL A 26 -1.83 -9.90 18.11
N ARG A 27 -1.49 -10.05 16.82
CA ARG A 27 -2.49 -10.04 15.76
C ARG A 27 -3.32 -11.31 15.84
N SER A 28 -4.64 -11.18 15.77
CA SER A 28 -5.54 -12.33 15.72
C SER A 28 -5.25 -13.14 14.46
N GLU A 29 -5.21 -14.48 14.56
CA GLU A 29 -5.12 -15.34 13.39
C GLU A 29 -6.23 -15.00 12.39
N GLY A 30 -5.85 -14.69 11.15
CA GLY A 30 -6.79 -14.35 10.07
C GLY A 30 -7.00 -12.86 9.81
N GLU A 31 -6.43 -11.95 10.61
CA GLU A 31 -6.48 -10.52 10.27
C GLU A 31 -5.60 -10.22 9.04
N PRO A 32 -6.14 -9.54 8.00
CA PRO A 32 -5.37 -9.24 6.80
C PRO A 32 -4.20 -8.31 7.12
N LEU A 33 -2.99 -8.67 6.64
CA LEU A 33 -1.79 -7.84 6.78
C LEU A 33 -1.97 -6.44 6.16
N PHE A 34 -2.81 -6.34 5.12
CA PHE A 34 -3.19 -5.12 4.43
C PHE A 34 -4.71 -5.08 4.28
N ARG A 35 -5.38 -4.04 4.76
CA ARG A 35 -6.85 -3.92 4.69
C ARG A 35 -7.38 -3.78 3.27
N VAL A 36 -6.66 -3.03 2.43
CA VAL A 36 -7.05 -2.78 1.03
C VAL A 36 -5.87 -3.00 0.10
N ALA A 37 -6.18 -3.33 -1.16
CA ALA A 37 -5.17 -3.75 -2.13
C ALA A 37 -4.08 -2.69 -2.37
N TRP A 38 -4.41 -1.40 -2.29
CA TRP A 38 -3.44 -0.33 -2.53
C TRP A 38 -2.40 -0.21 -1.42
N HIS A 39 -2.71 -0.58 -0.17
CA HIS A 39 -1.74 -0.62 0.94
C HIS A 39 -0.57 -1.56 0.59
N ALA A 40 -0.87 -2.75 0.06
CA ALA A 40 0.15 -3.71 -0.35
C ALA A 40 0.98 -3.19 -1.54
N ARG A 41 0.35 -2.47 -2.47
CA ARG A 41 1.03 -1.93 -3.67
C ARG A 41 2.04 -0.86 -3.29
N VAL A 42 1.65 0.13 -2.49
CA VAL A 42 2.58 1.19 -2.07
C VAL A 42 3.70 0.61 -1.23
N PHE A 43 3.38 -0.29 -0.28
CA PHE A 43 4.36 -0.98 0.55
C PHE A 43 5.42 -1.72 -0.29
N SER A 44 4.96 -2.57 -1.20
CA SER A 44 5.85 -3.37 -2.04
C SER A 44 6.71 -2.52 -2.97
N LEU A 45 6.18 -1.41 -3.50
CA LEU A 45 6.93 -0.49 -4.36
C LEU A 45 8.17 0.06 -3.65
N ILE A 46 7.99 0.71 -2.50
CA ILE A 46 9.11 1.32 -1.77
C ILE A 46 10.07 0.25 -1.24
N VAL A 47 9.55 -0.83 -0.65
CA VAL A 47 10.42 -1.90 -0.11
C VAL A 47 11.26 -2.54 -1.21
N SER A 48 10.71 -2.73 -2.41
CA SER A 48 11.48 -3.28 -3.54
C SER A 48 12.59 -2.32 -3.97
N LEU A 49 12.28 -1.03 -4.14
CA LEU A 49 13.28 -0.01 -4.52
C LEU A 49 14.40 0.12 -3.47
N VAL A 50 14.06 0.03 -2.20
CA VAL A 50 15.04 0.05 -1.10
C VAL A 50 15.90 -1.20 -1.10
N LYS A 51 15.30 -2.39 -1.26
CA LYS A 51 16.04 -3.66 -1.35
C LYS A 51 16.99 -3.70 -2.53
N ASP A 52 16.60 -3.09 -3.64
CA ASP A 52 17.41 -2.99 -4.86
C ASP A 52 18.44 -1.85 -4.78
N GLY A 53 18.52 -1.13 -3.65
CA GLY A 53 19.47 -0.04 -3.44
C GLY A 53 19.21 1.20 -4.31
N ARG A 54 18.02 1.29 -4.89
CA ARG A 54 17.61 2.40 -5.78
C ARG A 54 17.23 3.65 -5.00
N ILE A 55 16.75 3.49 -3.77
CA ILE A 55 16.41 4.57 -2.84
C ILE A 55 16.95 4.23 -1.45
N PRO A 56 17.57 5.19 -0.74
CA PRO A 56 17.95 4.98 0.65
C PRO A 56 16.72 4.84 1.55
N TRP A 57 16.65 3.80 2.38
CA TRP A 57 15.59 3.64 3.38
C TRP A 57 15.41 4.91 4.23
N THR A 58 16.52 5.55 4.60
CA THR A 58 16.51 6.77 5.42
C THR A 58 15.87 7.97 4.73
N SER A 59 15.90 8.04 3.40
CA SER A 59 15.24 9.12 2.64
C SER A 59 13.72 9.02 2.81
N PHE A 60 13.18 7.82 2.56
CA PHE A 60 11.76 7.52 2.75
C PHE A 60 11.33 7.65 4.22
N GLN A 61 12.08 7.04 5.14
CA GLN A 61 11.73 6.99 6.56
C GLN A 61 11.58 8.40 7.17
N LYS A 62 12.46 9.34 6.80
CA LYS A 62 12.39 10.72 7.30
C LYS A 62 11.09 11.41 6.88
N ARG A 63 10.68 11.23 5.62
CA ARG A 63 9.42 11.79 5.09
C ARG A 63 8.21 11.17 5.75
N LEU A 64 8.20 9.84 5.91
CA LEU A 64 7.13 9.13 6.60
C LEU A 64 6.93 9.63 8.04
N VAL A 65 8.02 9.78 8.80
CA VAL A 65 7.95 10.34 10.16
C VAL A 65 7.42 11.78 10.13
N GLY A 66 7.84 12.57 9.15
CA GLY A 66 7.31 13.93 8.95
C GLY A 66 5.80 13.96 8.74
N HIS A 67 5.28 13.11 7.83
CA HIS A 67 3.85 13.00 7.55
C HIS A 67 3.05 12.52 8.74
N ILE A 68 3.53 11.51 9.46
CA ILE A 68 2.86 11.02 10.68
C ILE A 68 2.82 12.11 11.75
N ALA A 69 3.89 12.88 11.92
CA ALA A 69 3.94 13.96 12.90
C ALA A 69 3.03 15.14 12.52
N ALA A 70 2.97 15.50 11.24
CA ALA A 70 2.17 16.62 10.76
C ALA A 70 0.66 16.34 10.79
N ASN A 71 0.26 15.08 10.59
CA ASN A 71 -1.15 14.71 10.43
C ASN A 71 -1.71 13.97 11.67
N GLN A 72 -1.10 14.10 12.85
CA GLN A 72 -1.64 13.46 14.05
C GLN A 72 -3.08 13.92 14.32
N PRO A 73 -4.05 13.00 14.49
CA PRO A 73 -5.43 13.35 14.75
C PRO A 73 -5.57 14.09 16.08
N GLU A 74 -6.23 15.25 16.07
CA GLU A 74 -6.39 16.13 17.25
C GLU A 74 -7.17 15.46 18.40
N SER A 75 -8.13 14.62 18.06
CA SER A 75 -8.90 13.81 19.00
C SER A 75 -8.36 12.39 18.91
N GLY A 76 -7.58 11.96 19.91
CA GLY A 76 -6.91 10.65 19.97
C GLY A 76 -7.84 9.42 20.07
N CYS A 77 -8.98 9.46 19.40
CA CYS A 77 -10.02 8.44 19.40
C CYS A 77 -10.20 7.81 18.01
N LEU A 78 -9.12 7.57 17.28
CA LEU A 78 -9.20 6.73 16.08
C LEU A 78 -9.35 5.26 16.52
N ASN A 79 -10.27 4.55 15.86
CA ASN A 79 -10.33 3.10 15.96
C ASN A 79 -9.17 2.45 15.16
N ALA A 80 -8.98 1.14 15.31
CA ALA A 80 -7.86 0.44 14.68
C ALA A 80 -7.86 0.54 13.14
N GLU A 81 -9.03 0.56 12.51
CA GLU A 81 -9.14 0.69 11.05
C GLU A 81 -8.79 2.10 10.57
N GLU A 82 -9.24 3.12 11.30
CA GLU A 82 -8.91 4.51 11.01
C GLU A 82 -7.41 4.79 11.20
N ILE A 83 -6.79 4.18 12.22
CA ILE A 83 -5.34 4.25 12.42
C ILE A 83 -4.59 3.63 11.23
N ASP A 84 -5.03 2.47 10.75
CA ASP A 84 -4.39 1.79 9.63
C ASP A 84 -4.52 2.59 8.33
N LEU A 85 -5.71 3.11 8.02
CA LEU A 85 -5.92 3.96 6.84
C LEU A 85 -5.04 5.21 6.91
N HIS A 86 -5.07 5.90 8.04
CA HIS A 86 -4.26 7.10 8.26
C HIS A 86 -2.75 6.84 8.10
N TYR A 87 -2.26 5.71 8.64
CA TYR A 87 -0.86 5.31 8.49
C TYR A 87 -0.49 5.09 7.03
N PHE A 88 -1.34 4.41 6.26
CA PHE A 88 -1.08 4.15 4.84
C PHE A 88 -1.24 5.40 3.96
N ASP A 89 -2.07 6.36 4.33
CA ASP A 89 -2.12 7.68 3.68
C ASP A 89 -0.78 8.41 3.87
N CYS A 90 -0.25 8.45 5.11
CA CYS A 90 1.10 9.00 5.37
C CYS A 90 2.19 8.26 4.58
N TRP A 91 2.02 6.95 4.38
CA TRP A 91 2.91 6.11 3.59
C TRP A 91 2.87 6.46 2.10
N LEU A 92 1.69 6.75 1.57
CA LEU A 92 1.50 7.16 0.18
C LEU A 92 2.13 8.52 -0.09
N GLU A 93 1.88 9.51 0.78
CA GLU A 93 2.46 10.84 0.65
C GLU A 93 3.99 10.81 0.74
N ALA A 94 4.54 10.08 1.72
CA ALA A 94 5.97 9.90 1.85
C ALA A 94 6.58 9.16 0.65
N ALA A 95 5.88 8.18 0.09
CA ALA A 95 6.31 7.45 -1.09
C ALA A 95 6.35 8.38 -2.31
N HIS A 96 5.29 9.17 -2.53
CA HIS A 96 5.22 10.14 -3.62
C HIS A 96 6.39 11.13 -3.55
N GLU A 97 6.55 11.81 -2.42
CA GLU A 97 7.64 12.78 -2.23
C GLU A 97 9.03 12.14 -2.41
N THR A 98 9.21 10.90 -1.97
CA THR A 98 10.48 10.18 -2.14
C THR A 98 10.75 9.92 -3.62
N LEU A 99 9.76 9.43 -4.36
CA LEU A 99 9.92 9.10 -5.78
C LEU A 99 10.16 10.35 -6.62
N VAL A 100 9.51 11.48 -6.29
CA VAL A 100 9.76 12.79 -6.92
C VAL A 100 11.17 13.28 -6.61
N ALA A 101 11.57 13.26 -5.33
CA ALA A 101 12.88 13.75 -4.92
C ALA A 101 14.06 12.93 -5.50
N GLU A 102 13.87 11.63 -5.68
CA GLU A 102 14.86 10.72 -6.28
C GLU A 102 14.75 10.66 -7.81
N GLY A 103 13.81 11.41 -8.42
CA GLY A 103 13.69 11.59 -9.87
C GLY A 103 13.07 10.42 -10.64
N PHE A 104 12.28 9.56 -9.98
CA PHE A 104 11.58 8.44 -10.64
C PHE A 104 10.33 8.90 -11.39
N ILE A 105 9.65 9.90 -10.85
CA ILE A 105 8.42 10.50 -11.37
C ILE A 105 8.43 12.00 -11.11
N THR A 106 7.56 12.73 -11.78
CA THR A 106 7.19 14.11 -11.46
C THR A 106 5.74 14.16 -10.98
N ASP A 107 5.34 15.23 -10.30
CA ASP A 107 3.94 15.44 -9.90
C ASP A 107 3.01 15.39 -11.13
N LYS A 108 3.47 15.96 -12.25
CA LYS A 108 2.75 15.94 -13.53
C LYS A 108 2.52 14.52 -14.07
N ASP A 109 3.49 13.61 -13.90
CA ASP A 109 3.33 12.22 -14.35
C ASP A 109 2.21 11.53 -13.56
N VAL A 110 2.07 11.84 -12.27
CA VAL A 110 1.00 11.32 -11.41
C VAL A 110 -0.34 11.88 -11.85
N ASP A 111 -0.45 13.19 -12.02
CA ASP A 111 -1.69 13.85 -12.45
C ASP A 111 -2.18 13.29 -13.80
N GLU A 112 -1.28 13.20 -14.79
CA GLU A 112 -1.59 12.63 -16.11
C GLU A 112 -2.00 11.15 -16.02
N GLN A 113 -1.43 10.39 -15.08
CA GLN A 113 -1.78 9.00 -14.88
C GLN A 113 -3.15 8.85 -14.22
N VAL A 114 -3.50 9.73 -13.28
CA VAL A 114 -4.82 9.76 -12.62
C VAL A 114 -5.89 10.05 -13.65
N GLU A 115 -5.72 11.09 -14.47
CA GLU A 115 -6.70 11.43 -15.52
C GLU A 115 -6.91 10.27 -16.51
N ARG A 116 -5.83 9.65 -16.96
CA ARG A 116 -5.91 8.49 -17.86
C ARG A 116 -6.66 7.31 -17.24
N ILE A 117 -6.47 7.07 -15.94
CA ILE A 117 -7.19 6.02 -15.21
C ILE A 117 -8.68 6.38 -15.11
N HIS A 118 -9.00 7.64 -14.78
CA HIS A 118 -10.39 8.11 -14.72
C HIS A 118 -11.10 7.92 -16.06
N GLU A 119 -10.50 8.39 -17.16
CA GLU A 119 -11.03 8.21 -18.52
C GLU A 119 -11.27 6.73 -18.84
N THR A 120 -10.30 5.87 -18.53
CA THR A 120 -10.41 4.42 -18.77
C THR A 120 -11.52 3.80 -17.94
N VAL A 121 -11.65 4.17 -16.67
CA VAL A 121 -12.70 3.65 -15.77
C VAL A 121 -14.08 4.08 -16.25
N GLU A 122 -14.26 5.33 -16.68
CA GLU A 122 -15.53 5.82 -17.22
C GLU A 122 -15.91 5.12 -18.53
N ALA A 123 -14.95 4.88 -19.43
CA ALA A 123 -15.18 4.12 -20.65
C ALA A 123 -15.63 2.68 -20.35
N VAL A 124 -14.91 1.98 -19.48
CA VAL A 124 -15.25 0.60 -19.06
C VAL A 124 -16.63 0.55 -18.39
N ARG A 125 -16.95 1.52 -17.53
CA ARG A 125 -18.26 1.61 -16.89
C ARG A 125 -19.37 1.78 -17.93
N THR A 126 -19.17 2.65 -18.92
CA THR A 126 -20.15 2.89 -20.00
C THR A 126 -20.37 1.64 -20.85
N GLU A 127 -19.31 0.92 -21.21
CA GLU A 127 -19.41 -0.36 -21.94
C GLU A 127 -20.13 -1.44 -21.13
N GLN A 128 -19.89 -1.52 -19.83
CA GLN A 128 -20.57 -2.49 -18.97
C GLN A 128 -22.07 -2.21 -18.85
N LEU A 129 -22.46 -0.93 -18.74
CA LEU A 129 -23.86 -0.52 -18.68
C LEU A 129 -24.61 -0.79 -19.99
N THR A 130 -24.01 -0.46 -21.13
CA THR A 130 -24.61 -0.74 -22.46
C THR A 130 -24.75 -2.24 -22.71
N ARG A 131 -23.75 -3.05 -22.33
CA ARG A 131 -23.81 -4.52 -22.42
C ARG A 131 -24.88 -5.12 -21.51
N LYS A 132 -25.05 -4.59 -20.28
CA LYS A 132 -26.08 -5.05 -19.35
C LYS A 132 -27.49 -4.72 -19.86
N ASN A 133 -27.68 -3.54 -20.45
CA ASN A 133 -28.97 -3.12 -21.02
C ASN A 133 -29.31 -3.84 -22.33
N GLY A 134 -28.30 -4.27 -23.10
CA GLY A 134 -28.51 -5.08 -24.32
C GLY A 134 -28.80 -6.57 -24.06
N ARG A 135 -28.77 -7.03 -22.80
CA ARG A 135 -29.00 -8.43 -22.42
C ARG A 135 -30.41 -8.70 -21.86
N ASP A 136 -31.36 -7.79 -22.08
CA ASP A 136 -32.77 -8.01 -21.75
C ASP A 136 -33.44 -8.84 -22.86
N PRO A 137 -33.81 -10.12 -22.64
CA PRO A 137 -34.41 -10.95 -23.68
C PRO A 137 -35.92 -10.68 -23.74
N LEU A 138 -36.33 -9.69 -24.53
CA LEU A 138 -37.69 -9.69 -25.10
C LEU A 138 -37.74 -10.70 -26.24
N ALA A 139 -37.85 -11.98 -25.89
CA ALA A 139 -38.35 -13.03 -26.76
C ALA A 139 -38.75 -14.27 -25.92
N VAL A 140 -39.86 -14.16 -25.18
CA VAL A 140 -40.75 -15.31 -25.00
C VAL A 140 -41.97 -15.01 -25.84
N ASP A 141 -41.84 -15.32 -27.13
CA ASP A 141 -42.99 -15.47 -28.02
C ASP A 141 -43.39 -16.94 -27.93
N LEU A 142 -44.46 -17.21 -27.18
CA LEU A 142 -45.16 -18.49 -27.16
C LEU A 142 -46.60 -18.20 -27.61
N GLN A 143 -46.78 -18.10 -28.92
CA GLN A 143 -48.03 -18.44 -29.60
C GLN A 143 -47.91 -19.86 -30.13
N ASP A 144 -48.58 -20.81 -29.47
CA ASP A 144 -49.69 -21.62 -30.00
C ASP A 144 -50.16 -22.66 -28.96
#